data_AF-W4QMB8-F1
#
_entry.id   AF-W4QMB8-F1
#
_cell.length_a   1.000
_cell.length_b   1.000
_cell.length_c   1.000
_cell.angle_alpha   90.00
_cell.angle_beta   90.00
_cell.angle_gamma   90.00
#
_symmetry.space_group_name_H-M   'P 1'
#
loop_
_entity.id
_entity.type
_entity.pdbx_description
1 polymer ?
#
loop_
_entity_poly.entity_id
_entity_poly.type
_entity_poly.pdbx_seq_one_letter_code
_entity_poly.pdbx_strand_id
1 'polypeptide(L)' 'MAFLRNCTPVQGILLIAVFAIVIAFILLATQSYFSYVEVTEAANGCFDQGGFPVIEKSGFQLISFQCNRD' A
#
# COMPACT_ATOMS: atom_id res chain seq x y z
N MET A 1 -5.93 28.60 -15.08
CA MET A 1 -7.18 27.98 -14.57
C MET A 1 -8.37 28.30 -15.48
N ALA A 2 -8.28 28.04 -16.79
CA ALA A 2 -9.37 28.36 -17.74
C ALA A 2 -10.35 27.20 -17.99
N PHE A 3 -9.99 25.97 -17.57
CA PHE A 3 -10.75 24.75 -17.86
C PHE A 3 -12.06 24.61 -17.07
N LEU A 4 -12.14 25.23 -15.87
CA LEU A 4 -13.30 25.10 -14.99
C LEU A 4 -14.48 26.01 -15.34
N ARG A 5 -14.32 26.92 -16.32
CA ARG A 5 -15.29 28.00 -16.56
C ARG A 5 -16.56 27.56 -17.31
N ASN A 6 -16.51 26.42 -18.01
CA ASN A 6 -17.60 25.89 -18.84
C ASN A 6 -17.99 24.45 -18.49
N CYS A 7 -17.58 23.94 -17.33
CA CYS A 7 -17.91 22.59 -16.91
C CYS A 7 -19.38 22.53 -16.47
N THR A 8 -20.20 21.68 -17.11
CA THR A 8 -21.55 21.41 -16.62
C THR A 8 -21.47 20.74 -15.25
N PRO A 9 -22.47 20.89 -14.37
CA PRO A 9 -22.44 20.32 -13.02
C PRO A 9 -22.18 18.80 -13.03
N VAL A 10 -22.67 18.10 -14.06
CA VAL A 10 -22.43 16.65 -14.26
C VAL A 10 -20.96 16.34 -14.57
N GLN A 11 -20.31 17.14 -15.42
CA GLN A 11 -18.88 16.97 -15.73
C GLN A 11 -17.99 17.26 -14.51
N GLY A 12 -18.38 18.23 -13.67
CA GLY A 12 -17.69 18.51 -12.41
C GLY A 12 -17.75 17.34 -11.44
N ILE A 13 -18.93 16.72 -11.27
CA ILE A 13 -19.12 15.55 -10.40
C ILE A 13 -18.28 14.36 -10.90
N LEU A 14 -18.29 14.10 -12.22
CA LEU A 14 -17.50 13.02 -12.81
C LEU A 14 -16.00 13.21 -12.57
N LEU A 15 -15.49 14.43 -12.74
CA LEU A 15 -14.07 14.71 -12.48
C LEU A 15 -13.70 14.47 -11.01
N ILE A 16 -14.53 14.90 -10.07
CA ILE A 16 -14.30 14.67 -8.64
C ILE A 16 -14.32 13.16 -8.33
N ALA A 17 -15.28 12.42 -8.90
CA ALA A 17 -15.38 10.97 -8.69
C ALA A 17 -14.13 10.24 -9.23
N VAL A 18 -13.66 10.59 -10.43
CA VAL A 18 -12.43 10.02 -11.00
C VAL A 18 -11.23 10.35 -10.12
N PHE A 19 -11.12 11.60 -9.65
CA PHE A 19 -10.01 12.02 -8.80
C PHE A 19 -10.03 11.27 -7.46
N ALA A 20 -11.20 11.09 -6.85
CA ALA A 20 -11.36 10.31 -5.63
C ALA A 20 -10.95 8.85 -5.82
N ILE A 21 -11.32 8.23 -6.95
CA ILE A 21 -10.92 6.86 -7.30
C ILE A 21 -9.39 6.76 -7.44
N VAL A 22 -8.76 7.70 -8.16
CA VAL A 22 -7.31 7.72 -8.33
C VAL A 22 -6.60 7.83 -6.98
N ILE A 23 -7.06 8.73 -6.10
CA ILE A 23 -6.51 8.87 -4.75
C ILE A 23 -6.67 7.57 -3.96
N ALA A 24 -7.83 6.92 -4.01
CA ALA A 24 -8.05 5.66 -3.31
C ALA A 24 -7.07 4.56 -3.77
N PHE A 25 -6.83 4.44 -5.08
CA PHE A 25 -5.83 3.49 -5.60
C PHE A 25 -4.41 3.81 -5.14
N ILE A 26 -4.03 5.09 -5.11
CA ILE A 26 -2.70 5.52 -4.62
C ILE A 26 -2.54 5.13 -3.14
N LEU A 27 -3.58 5.34 -2.32
CA LEU A 27 -3.54 5.00 -0.89
C LEU A 27 -3.42 3.49 -0.69
N LEU A 28 -4.15 2.68 -1.44
CA LEU A 28 -4.06 1.22 -1.39
C LEU A 28 -2.67 0.72 -1.84
N ALA A 29 -2.15 1.26 -2.95
CA ALA A 29 -0.82 0.93 -3.45
C ALA A 29 0.26 1.28 -2.42
N THR A 30 0.19 2.48 -1.82
CA THR A 30 1.14 2.94 -0.81
C THR A 30 1.14 2.04 0.42
N GLN A 31 -0.04 1.70 0.96
CA GLN A 31 -0.14 0.79 2.11
C GLN A 31 0.42 -0.61 1.78
N SER A 32 0.16 -1.12 0.57
CA SER A 32 0.69 -2.40 0.14
C SER A 32 2.22 -2.41 0.01
N TYR A 33 2.78 -1.32 -0.49
CA TYR A 33 4.21 -1.17 -0.70
C TYR A 33 4.95 -1.09 0.63
N PHE A 34 4.48 -0.25 1.57
CA PHE A 34 5.11 -0.16 2.89
C PHE A 34 5.03 -1.48 3.66
N SER A 35 3.88 -2.16 3.62
CA SER A 35 3.74 -3.51 4.19
C SER A 35 4.76 -4.49 3.60
N TYR A 36 4.97 -4.46 2.28
CA TYR A 36 5.97 -5.32 1.66
C TYR A 36 7.39 -4.99 2.15
N VAL A 37 7.77 -3.70 2.12
CA VAL A 37 9.10 -3.25 2.52
C VAL A 37 9.41 -3.63 3.96
N GLU A 38 8.49 -3.37 4.90
CA GLU A 38 8.67 -3.70 6.33
C GLU A 38 8.92 -5.20 6.53
N VAL A 39 8.14 -6.04 5.86
CA VAL A 39 8.27 -7.50 5.95
C VAL A 39 9.58 -7.98 5.35
N THR A 40 9.95 -7.43 4.19
CA THR A 40 11.20 -7.79 3.51
C THR A 40 12.41 -7.38 4.33
N GLU A 41 12.40 -6.20 4.95
CA GLU A 41 13.47 -5.73 5.81
C GLU A 41 13.63 -6.62 7.05
N ALA A 42 12.51 -6.95 7.72
CA ALA A 42 12.52 -7.87 8.86
C ALA A 42 13.02 -9.27 8.47
N ALA A 43 12.55 -9.78 7.32
CA ALA A 43 12.96 -11.08 6.79
C ALA A 43 14.45 -11.12 6.45
N ASN A 44 14.97 -10.09 5.78
CA ASN A 44 16.39 -9.97 5.46
C ASN A 44 17.24 -9.94 6.74
N GLY A 45 16.82 -9.18 7.77
CA GLY A 45 17.51 -9.19 9.05
C GLY A 45 17.54 -10.56 9.72
N CYS A 46 16.51 -11.39 9.54
CA CYS A 46 16.51 -12.78 10.01
C CYS A 46 17.45 -13.66 9.19
N PHE A 47 17.45 -13.52 7.86
CA PHE A 47 18.36 -14.25 6.96
C PHE A 47 19.83 -13.92 7.24
N ASP A 48 20.16 -12.65 7.48
CA ASP A 48 21.51 -12.19 7.81
C ASP A 48 22.03 -12.79 9.13
N GLN A 49 21.11 -13.20 10.01
CA GLN A 49 21.41 -13.87 11.28
C GLN A 49 21.44 -15.41 11.14
N GLY A 50 21.31 -15.93 9.92
CA GLY A 50 21.29 -17.37 9.63
C GLY A 50 19.97 -18.06 9.98
N GLY A 51 18.90 -17.30 10.23
CA GLY A 51 17.56 -17.83 10.52
C GLY A 51 16.65 -17.91 9.30
N PHE A 52 15.50 -18.57 9.49
CA PHE A 52 14.41 -18.63 8.51
C PHE A 52 13.20 -17.83 9.01
N PRO A 53 12.77 -16.79 8.29
CA PRO A 53 11.62 -15.99 8.68
C PRO A 53 10.32 -16.72 8.40
N VAL A 54 9.42 -16.75 9.39
CA VAL A 54 8.04 -17.21 9.30
C VAL A 54 7.15 -15.98 9.37
N ILE A 55 6.38 -15.75 8.30
CA ILE A 55 5.59 -14.53 8.13
C ILE A 55 4.11 -14.90 8.04
N GLU A 56 3.29 -14.33 8.93
CA GLU A 56 1.83 -14.38 8.82
C GLU A 56 1.27 -13.00 8.45
N LYS A 57 0.47 -12.95 7.39
CA LYS A 57 -0.20 -11.72 6.91
C LYS A 57 -1.71 -11.90 6.82
N SER A 58 -2.43 -10.79 7.03
CA SER A 58 -3.82 -10.64 6.62
C SER A 58 -3.98 -9.35 5.83
N GLY A 59 -4.30 -9.48 4.54
CA GLY A 59 -4.33 -8.35 3.61
C GLY A 59 -2.99 -7.62 3.53
N PHE A 60 -3.00 -6.32 3.82
CA PHE A 60 -1.79 -5.48 3.87
C PHE A 60 -1.18 -5.40 5.28
N GLN A 61 -1.72 -6.10 6.26
CA GLN A 61 -1.22 -6.05 7.64
C GLN A 61 -0.38 -7.29 7.96
N LEU A 62 0.80 -7.06 8.55
CA LEU A 62 1.60 -8.12 9.15
C LEU A 62 0.98 -8.47 10.51
N ILE A 63 0.58 -9.74 10.67
CA ILE A 63 -0.01 -10.24 11.92
C ILE A 63 1.09 -10.69 12.86
N SER A 64 2.01 -11.51 12.34
CA SER A 64 3.11 -12.03 13.13
C SER A 64 4.35 -12.21 12.26
N PHE A 65 5.50 -11.97 12.85
CA PHE A 65 6.81 -12.23 12.28
C PHE A 65 7.62 -13.01 13.30
N GLN A 66 8.16 -14.15 12.89
CA GLN A 66 9.05 -14.96 13.71
C GLN A 66 10.32 -15.25 12.92
N CYS A 67 11.46 -15.24 13.60
CA CYS A 67 12.73 -15.65 13.02
C CYS A 67 13.14 -16.97 13.67
N ASN A 68 12.95 -18.07 12.95
CA ASN A 68 13.34 -19.37 13.46
C ASN A 68 14.84 -19.59 13.23
N ARG A 69 15.55 -19.91 14.31
CA ARG A 69 16.99 -20.24 14.27
C ARG A 69 17.12 -21.62 14.92
N ASP A 70 16.84 -22.66 14.15
CA ASP A 70 17.11 -24.04 14.56
C ASP A 70 18.62 -24.32 14.57
#